data_AF-A0A518HKF7-F1
#
_entry.id   AF-A0A518HKF7-F1
#
_cell.length_a   1.000
_cell.length_b   1.000
_cell.length_c   1.000
_cell.angle_alpha   90.00
_cell.angle_beta   90.00
_cell.angle_gamma   90.00
#
_symmetry.space_group_name_H-M   'P 1'
#
loop_
_entity.id
_entity.type
_entity.pdbx_description
1 polymer ?
#
loop_
_entity_poly.entity_id
_entity_poly.type
_entity_poly.pdbx_seq_one_letter_code
_entity_poly.pdbx_strand_id
1 'polypeptide(L)'
;MKYSSKKFRFLTLAAVIVVSSWVTTSDAKAGVVFNQIADPFVPVTVAGGTGGVSQFDTSVPASTDDNDPRQDFSTFFDNFSFSQDLTVTSFSWLGFYKNNEPPGVTIFPAEKFTISIFANDTTTGPFSNQPADTALYSFDVGTASETLLQPGYYQYSADVTPFAITGGETYWFSVVATLPYQFDPTDPALGNVWAIPFSSSTVGDGVSIEHYAELVGDTISKTEYTSDLAFSVSAVPEPSSLLAFAAIGLVTGLRRRRRRI
;
A
#
# COMPACT_ATOMS: atom_id res chain seq x y z
N MET A 1 -0.19 -11.85 79.66
CA MET A 1 0.65 -11.86 78.43
C MET A 1 -0.27 -11.75 77.22
N LYS A 2 -0.21 -10.64 76.47
CA LYS A 2 -0.98 -10.40 75.22
C LYS A 2 0.03 -10.23 74.08
N TYR A 3 -0.02 -11.10 73.07
CA TYR A 3 0.78 -10.94 71.85
C TYR A 3 0.02 -10.08 70.83
N SER A 4 0.73 -9.07 70.31
CA SER A 4 0.24 -8.03 69.38
C SER A 4 0.41 -8.46 67.92
N SER A 5 -0.67 -8.40 67.13
CA SER A 5 -0.77 -8.87 65.73
C SER A 5 -0.61 -7.76 64.67
N LYS A 6 0.28 -6.78 64.88
CA LYS A 6 0.42 -5.63 63.95
C LYS A 6 1.73 -5.61 63.13
N LYS A 7 2.10 -6.72 62.46
CA LYS A 7 3.25 -6.73 61.53
C LYS A 7 3.04 -7.53 60.22
N PHE A 8 1.81 -7.58 59.69
CA PHE A 8 1.56 -8.37 58.46
C PHE A 8 0.75 -7.65 57.37
N ARG A 9 0.85 -6.32 57.26
CA ARG A 9 0.13 -5.55 56.22
C ARG A 9 0.97 -4.59 55.37
N PHE A 10 2.31 -4.59 55.51
CA PHE A 10 3.17 -3.66 54.76
C PHE A 10 3.97 -4.28 53.60
N LEU A 11 3.94 -5.60 53.41
CA LEU A 11 4.71 -6.26 52.34
C LEU A 11 3.90 -6.57 51.06
N THR A 12 2.58 -6.36 51.07
CA THR A 12 1.74 -6.70 49.90
C THR A 12 1.49 -5.52 48.96
N LEU A 13 1.79 -4.28 49.38
CA LEU A 13 1.57 -3.09 48.54
C LEU A 13 2.78 -2.78 47.62
N ALA A 14 3.99 -3.20 47.99
CA ALA A 14 5.18 -2.97 47.19
C ALA A 14 5.26 -3.89 45.94
N ALA A 15 4.68 -5.09 46.00
CA ALA A 15 4.72 -6.04 44.87
C ALA A 15 3.65 -5.76 43.79
N VAL A 16 2.65 -4.93 44.06
CA VAL A 16 1.62 -4.56 43.08
C VAL A 16 2.00 -3.29 42.29
N ILE A 17 2.89 -2.46 42.84
CA ILE A 17 3.31 -1.20 42.20
C ILE A 17 4.53 -1.38 41.26
N VAL A 18 5.28 -2.48 41.41
CA VAL A 18 6.44 -2.77 40.53
C VAL A 18 6.04 -3.43 39.21
N VAL A 19 4.84 -4.01 39.11
CA VAL A 19 4.33 -4.57 37.83
C VAL A 19 3.63 -3.49 36.98
N SER A 20 3.15 -2.40 37.59
CA SER A 20 2.48 -1.30 36.87
C SER A 20 3.43 -0.23 36.33
N SER A 21 4.74 -0.31 36.61
CA SER A 21 5.75 0.64 36.12
C SER A 21 6.57 0.12 34.93
N TRP A 22 6.32 -1.12 34.49
CA TRP A 22 6.82 -1.69 33.23
C TRP A 22 5.74 -1.82 32.16
N VAL A 23 4.57 -1.19 32.37
CA VAL A 23 3.81 -0.63 31.26
C VAL A 23 4.44 0.74 30.98
N THR A 24 5.73 0.75 30.65
CA THR A 24 6.24 1.79 29.77
C THR A 24 5.33 1.70 28.57
N THR A 25 4.57 2.78 28.35
CA THR A 25 4.17 3.23 27.03
C THR A 25 4.78 2.32 25.98
N SER A 26 4.01 1.38 25.45
CA SER A 26 4.38 0.83 24.15
C SER A 26 4.42 2.07 23.30
N ASP A 27 5.62 2.62 23.09
CA ASP A 27 5.85 3.61 22.06
C ASP A 27 5.09 3.02 20.88
N ALA A 28 4.08 3.75 20.40
CA ALA A 28 3.49 3.45 19.12
C ALA A 28 4.70 3.41 18.19
N LYS A 29 5.21 2.20 17.90
CA LYS A 29 6.47 2.05 17.22
C LYS A 29 6.29 2.83 15.94
N ALA A 30 7.15 3.83 15.73
CA ALA A 30 7.09 4.67 14.55
C ALA A 30 6.87 3.77 13.33
N GLY A 31 5.90 4.12 12.49
CA GLY A 31 5.61 3.34 11.29
C GLY A 31 6.90 3.15 10.48
N VAL A 32 7.12 1.94 9.99
CA VAL A 32 8.16 1.65 9.00
C VAL A 32 7.59 2.06 7.65
N VAL A 33 8.33 2.87 6.90
CA VAL A 33 7.88 3.39 5.61
C VAL A 33 8.86 2.93 4.54
N PHE A 34 8.36 2.21 3.55
CA PHE A 34 9.02 2.07 2.26
C PHE A 34 8.66 3.30 1.42
N ASN A 35 9.64 4.01 0.88
CA ASN A 35 9.38 5.27 0.18
C ASN A 35 10.19 5.40 -1.10
N GLN A 36 9.49 5.34 -2.24
CA GLN A 36 10.01 5.69 -3.56
C GLN A 36 9.51 7.06 -4.02
N ILE A 37 8.89 7.88 -3.16
CA ILE A 37 8.62 9.28 -3.47
C ILE A 37 9.85 10.10 -3.10
N ALA A 38 10.57 10.61 -4.11
CA ALA A 38 11.71 11.49 -3.91
C ALA A 38 11.28 12.86 -3.37
N ASP A 39 12.10 13.45 -2.49
CA ASP A 39 11.92 14.81 -1.97
C ASP A 39 13.10 15.71 -2.38
N PRO A 40 12.86 16.83 -3.10
CA PRO A 40 11.57 17.24 -3.67
C PRO A 40 11.13 16.33 -4.82
N PHE A 41 9.81 16.25 -5.06
CA PHE A 41 9.31 15.51 -6.22
C PHE A 41 9.75 16.19 -7.51
N VAL A 42 10.48 15.42 -8.34
CA VAL A 42 10.87 15.80 -9.70
C VAL A 42 10.47 14.67 -10.65
N PRO A 43 9.58 14.91 -11.64
CA PRO A 43 9.18 13.88 -12.58
C PRO A 43 10.35 13.47 -13.47
N VAL A 44 10.50 12.17 -13.69
CA VAL A 44 11.55 11.58 -14.55
C VAL A 44 10.94 11.15 -15.87
N THR A 45 11.64 11.42 -16.98
CA THR A 45 11.23 10.93 -18.29
C THR A 45 11.96 9.64 -18.65
N VAL A 46 11.21 8.58 -18.93
CA VAL A 46 11.69 7.25 -19.31
C VAL A 46 10.99 6.86 -20.61
N ALA A 47 11.76 6.39 -21.60
CA ALA A 47 11.23 6.00 -22.92
C ALA A 47 10.31 7.06 -23.59
N GLY A 48 10.51 8.35 -23.29
CA GLY A 48 9.70 9.45 -23.83
C GLY A 48 8.43 9.80 -23.04
N GLY A 49 8.16 9.15 -21.91
CA GLY A 49 7.03 9.46 -21.00
C GLY A 49 7.47 9.78 -19.58
N THR A 50 6.69 10.56 -18.83
CA THR A 50 6.98 10.93 -17.43
C THR A 50 6.37 9.99 -16.39
N GLY A 51 5.69 8.93 -16.85
CA GLY A 51 5.00 7.96 -16.01
C GLY A 51 4.26 6.92 -16.83
N GLY A 52 3.75 5.92 -16.12
CA GLY A 52 2.97 4.82 -16.64
C GLY A 52 1.47 5.05 -16.54
N VAL A 53 0.72 4.77 -17.61
CA VAL A 53 -0.75 4.87 -17.59
C VAL A 53 -1.32 3.71 -16.79
N SER A 54 -2.14 3.99 -15.78
CA SER A 54 -2.72 2.94 -14.95
C SER A 54 -4.20 3.26 -14.68
N GLN A 55 -5.07 2.79 -15.57
CA GLN A 55 -6.46 3.24 -15.67
C GLN A 55 -7.43 2.12 -16.07
N PHE A 56 -8.57 2.08 -15.39
CA PHE A 56 -9.77 1.41 -15.84
C PHE A 56 -10.64 2.37 -16.64
N ASP A 57 -11.01 1.97 -17.86
CA ASP A 57 -11.89 2.74 -18.72
C ASP A 57 -13.37 2.42 -18.46
N THR A 58 -14.09 3.37 -17.86
CA THR A 58 -15.54 3.23 -17.61
C THR A 58 -16.40 3.36 -18.87
N SER A 59 -15.82 3.77 -20.00
CA SER A 59 -16.51 3.81 -21.30
C SER A 59 -16.73 2.42 -21.90
N VAL A 60 -15.95 1.43 -21.46
CA VAL A 60 -16.13 0.03 -21.85
C VAL A 60 -17.20 -0.64 -20.97
N PRO A 61 -18.24 -1.27 -21.57
CA PRO A 61 -19.26 -1.97 -20.80
C PRO A 61 -18.67 -3.04 -19.88
N ALA A 62 -19.15 -3.08 -18.63
CA ALA A 62 -18.73 -4.07 -17.66
C ALA A 62 -18.93 -5.50 -18.16
N SER A 63 -17.90 -6.31 -17.95
CA SER A 63 -17.93 -7.76 -18.13
C SER A 63 -18.79 -8.43 -17.06
N THR A 64 -19.43 -9.55 -17.40
CA THR A 64 -20.05 -10.47 -16.42
C THR A 64 -19.07 -11.55 -15.91
N ASP A 65 -17.84 -11.56 -16.41
CA ASP A 65 -16.72 -12.35 -15.92
C ASP A 65 -15.82 -11.46 -15.05
N ASP A 66 -15.64 -11.85 -13.80
CA ASP A 66 -14.86 -11.10 -12.80
C ASP A 66 -13.35 -11.12 -13.10
N ASN A 67 -12.88 -12.00 -14.00
CA ASN A 67 -11.47 -12.06 -14.43
C ASN A 67 -11.23 -11.33 -15.75
N ASP A 68 -12.18 -10.51 -16.16
CA ASP A 68 -12.16 -9.99 -17.50
C ASP A 68 -11.34 -8.69 -17.60
N PRO A 69 -10.23 -8.71 -18.35
CA PRO A 69 -9.39 -7.53 -18.51
C PRO A 69 -10.06 -6.42 -19.32
N ARG A 70 -11.31 -6.59 -19.79
CA ARG A 70 -12.06 -5.62 -20.60
C ARG A 70 -12.14 -4.20 -20.04
N GLN A 71 -12.02 -3.99 -18.73
CA GLN A 71 -11.97 -2.65 -18.15
C GLN A 71 -10.55 -2.13 -17.97
N ASP A 72 -9.55 -3.00 -17.99
CA ASP A 72 -8.13 -2.70 -17.79
C ASP A 72 -7.48 -2.25 -19.10
N PHE A 73 -7.53 -0.93 -19.33
CA PHE A 73 -6.84 -0.30 -20.45
C PHE A 73 -5.32 -0.40 -20.26
N SER A 74 -4.85 -0.20 -19.03
CA SER A 74 -3.45 -0.33 -18.68
C SER A 74 -3.32 -0.41 -17.18
N THR A 75 -2.45 -1.28 -16.67
CA THR A 75 -2.07 -1.34 -15.26
C THR A 75 -0.56 -1.38 -15.11
N PHE A 76 -0.02 -0.47 -14.31
CA PHE A 76 1.39 -0.48 -13.91
C PHE A 76 1.58 -1.14 -12.55
N PHE A 77 2.69 -1.86 -12.44
CA PHE A 77 3.14 -2.56 -11.25
C PHE A 77 4.56 -2.11 -10.91
N ASP A 78 4.82 -1.96 -9.62
CA ASP A 78 6.17 -1.76 -9.09
C ASP A 78 6.29 -2.47 -7.74
N ASN A 79 7.51 -2.85 -7.37
CA ASN A 79 7.72 -3.71 -6.23
C ASN A 79 8.15 -2.98 -4.96
N PHE A 80 7.91 -3.64 -3.84
CA PHE A 80 8.41 -3.21 -2.54
C PHE A 80 8.72 -4.43 -1.67
N SER A 81 9.62 -4.23 -0.72
CA SER A 81 9.93 -5.24 0.29
C SER A 81 10.29 -4.57 1.60
N PHE A 82 10.11 -5.33 2.69
CA PHE A 82 10.57 -4.93 4.02
C PHE A 82 11.48 -6.03 4.56
N SER A 83 12.44 -5.66 5.41
CA SER A 83 13.39 -6.63 5.98
C SER A 83 12.80 -7.48 7.12
N GLN A 84 11.61 -7.15 7.61
CA GLN A 84 10.98 -7.80 8.76
C GLN A 84 9.47 -7.93 8.53
N ASP A 85 8.85 -8.84 9.28
CA ASP A 85 7.39 -9.00 9.26
C ASP A 85 6.70 -7.73 9.78
N LEU A 86 5.72 -7.26 9.03
CA LEU A 86 5.00 -6.02 9.30
C LEU A 86 3.53 -6.16 8.94
N THR A 87 2.71 -5.26 9.46
CA THR A 87 1.33 -5.06 9.03
C THR A 87 1.25 -3.76 8.24
N VAL A 88 0.93 -3.85 6.95
CA VAL A 88 0.68 -2.68 6.08
C VAL A 88 -0.61 -2.00 6.51
N THR A 89 -0.60 -0.68 6.56
CA THR A 89 -1.74 0.14 7.01
C THR A 89 -2.21 1.14 5.97
N SER A 90 -1.30 1.66 5.14
CA SER A 90 -1.65 2.67 4.14
C SER A 90 -0.65 2.76 3.01
N PHE A 91 -1.12 3.33 1.90
CA PHE A 91 -0.32 3.65 0.74
C PHE A 91 -0.40 5.15 0.47
N SER A 92 0.65 5.71 -0.10
CA SER A 92 0.62 7.02 -0.74
C SER A 92 1.32 6.93 -2.09
N TRP A 93 0.83 7.67 -3.07
CA TRP A 93 1.41 7.68 -4.41
C TRP A 93 1.25 9.05 -5.03
N LEU A 94 2.04 9.30 -6.06
CA LEU A 94 1.85 10.44 -6.93
C LEU A 94 1.08 10.03 -8.17
N GLY A 95 0.38 11.00 -8.75
CA GLY A 95 -0.30 10.80 -10.02
C GLY A 95 -0.43 12.09 -10.79
N PHE A 96 -0.72 11.98 -12.07
CA PHE A 96 -1.00 13.11 -12.94
C PHE A 96 -2.00 12.70 -14.01
N TYR A 97 -2.82 13.66 -14.42
CA TYR A 97 -3.61 13.48 -15.62
C TYR A 97 -2.70 13.81 -16.80
N LYS A 98 -2.31 12.79 -17.56
CA LYS A 98 -1.24 12.82 -18.58
C LYS A 98 -1.49 13.88 -19.65
N ASN A 99 -2.75 14.09 -19.95
CA ASN A 99 -3.20 15.05 -20.95
C ASN A 99 -3.57 16.38 -20.30
N ASN A 100 -2.99 16.75 -19.14
CA ASN A 100 -3.30 18.02 -18.50
C ASN A 100 -2.98 19.20 -19.43
N GLU A 101 -4.04 19.95 -19.70
CA GLU A 101 -4.34 20.50 -21.00
C GLU A 101 -3.87 21.93 -21.24
N PRO A 102 -3.90 22.37 -22.52
CA PRO A 102 -4.08 23.77 -22.89
C PRO A 102 -5.18 24.48 -22.06
N PRO A 103 -5.13 25.81 -21.87
CA PRO A 103 -6.11 26.53 -21.06
C PRO A 103 -7.55 26.36 -21.58
N GLY A 104 -8.46 25.85 -20.74
CA GLY A 104 -9.91 25.87 -20.98
C GLY A 104 -10.64 24.53 -21.03
N VAL A 105 -9.95 23.40 -20.87
CA VAL A 105 -10.59 22.08 -20.86
C VAL A 105 -10.75 21.50 -19.46
N THR A 106 -11.87 20.81 -19.27
CA THR A 106 -12.29 20.22 -18.00
C THR A 106 -11.63 18.86 -17.81
N ILE A 107 -10.79 18.73 -16.78
CA ILE A 107 -10.30 17.43 -16.30
C ILE A 107 -11.48 16.70 -15.66
N PHE A 108 -11.66 15.41 -16.00
CA PHE A 108 -12.59 14.56 -15.26
C PHE A 108 -11.79 13.79 -14.21
N PRO A 109 -11.88 14.18 -12.93
CA PRO A 109 -11.16 13.48 -11.87
C PRO A 109 -11.59 12.02 -11.82
N ALA A 110 -10.72 11.18 -11.28
CA ALA A 110 -11.01 9.77 -11.10
C ALA A 110 -12.20 9.60 -10.14
N GLU A 111 -13.14 8.72 -10.48
CA GLU A 111 -14.29 8.39 -9.62
C GLU A 111 -13.81 7.66 -8.36
N LYS A 112 -12.85 6.76 -8.55
CA LYS A 112 -12.16 6.03 -7.50
C LYS A 112 -10.78 5.57 -7.97
N PHE A 113 -9.97 5.15 -7.00
CA PHE A 113 -8.77 4.36 -7.23
C PHE A 113 -8.96 2.96 -6.66
N THR A 114 -8.36 1.98 -7.34
CA THR A 114 -8.23 0.61 -6.86
C THR A 114 -6.76 0.31 -6.63
N ILE A 115 -6.39 -0.04 -5.40
CA ILE A 115 -5.04 -0.47 -5.03
C ILE A 115 -5.02 -1.99 -4.99
N SER A 116 -4.08 -2.62 -5.68
CA SER A 116 -3.91 -4.07 -5.63
C SER A 116 -2.48 -4.47 -5.26
N ILE A 117 -2.36 -5.54 -4.49
CA ILE A 117 -1.09 -6.07 -3.99
C ILE A 117 -0.96 -7.52 -4.44
N PHE A 118 0.18 -7.86 -5.03
CA PHE A 118 0.45 -9.19 -5.58
C PHE A 118 1.69 -9.78 -4.91
N ALA A 119 1.73 -11.12 -4.84
CA ALA A 119 2.97 -11.81 -4.54
C ALA A 119 3.93 -11.69 -5.73
N ASN A 120 5.23 -11.81 -5.48
CA ASN A 120 6.18 -12.06 -6.55
C ASN A 120 5.98 -13.45 -7.15
N ASP A 121 5.90 -13.53 -8.48
CA ASP A 121 5.91 -14.79 -9.20
C ASP A 121 7.33 -15.38 -9.15
N THR A 122 7.45 -16.53 -8.49
CA THR A 122 8.72 -17.26 -8.32
C THR A 122 8.82 -18.48 -9.24
N THR A 123 7.88 -18.65 -10.17
CA THR A 123 7.90 -19.76 -11.11
C THR A 123 9.07 -19.62 -12.08
N THR A 124 9.79 -20.72 -12.33
CA THR A 124 10.89 -20.74 -13.30
C THR A 124 10.35 -20.59 -14.72
N GLY A 125 10.66 -19.48 -15.40
CA GLY A 125 10.19 -19.18 -16.75
C GLY A 125 10.40 -17.70 -17.12
N PRO A 126 9.93 -17.25 -18.29
CA PRO A 126 10.03 -15.83 -18.72
C PRO A 126 9.21 -14.86 -17.86
N PHE A 127 8.56 -15.39 -16.83
CA PHE A 127 7.60 -14.76 -15.94
C PHE A 127 8.07 -14.79 -14.48
N SER A 128 9.31 -15.25 -14.22
CA SER A 128 9.91 -15.14 -12.89
C SER A 128 10.22 -13.67 -12.57
N ASN A 129 10.01 -13.25 -11.32
CA ASN A 129 10.29 -11.90 -10.84
C ASN A 129 9.37 -10.82 -11.42
N GLN A 130 8.08 -11.09 -11.43
CA GLN A 130 7.02 -10.19 -11.87
C GLN A 130 5.80 -10.33 -10.92
N PRO A 131 4.76 -9.49 -10.99
CA PRO A 131 3.55 -9.71 -10.20
C PRO A 131 2.89 -11.04 -10.57
N ALA A 132 2.47 -11.82 -9.58
CA ALA A 132 1.61 -12.99 -9.80
C ALA A 132 0.29 -12.58 -10.48
N ASP A 133 -0.35 -13.51 -11.20
CA ASP A 133 -1.57 -13.21 -11.98
C ASP A 133 -2.78 -12.82 -11.11
N THR A 134 -2.77 -13.16 -9.82
CA THR A 134 -3.88 -12.87 -8.90
C THR A 134 -3.41 -12.01 -7.73
N ALA A 135 -4.15 -10.93 -7.47
CA ALA A 135 -3.92 -10.06 -6.33
C ALA A 135 -4.17 -10.83 -5.02
N LEU A 136 -3.24 -10.68 -4.07
CA LEU A 136 -3.44 -11.10 -2.67
C LEU A 136 -4.50 -10.22 -1.99
N TYR A 137 -4.46 -8.93 -2.30
CA TYR A 137 -5.33 -7.90 -1.72
C TYR A 137 -5.73 -6.90 -2.79
N SER A 138 -6.97 -6.41 -2.73
CA SER A 138 -7.47 -5.34 -3.59
C SER A 138 -8.43 -4.44 -2.80
N PHE A 139 -8.29 -3.12 -2.96
CA PHE A 139 -9.01 -2.11 -2.20
C PHE A 139 -9.52 -1.00 -3.10
N ASP A 140 -10.84 -0.76 -3.11
CA ASP A 140 -11.43 0.46 -3.63
C ASP A 140 -11.34 1.57 -2.57
N VAL A 141 -10.65 2.67 -2.88
CA VAL A 141 -10.31 3.72 -1.89
C VAL A 141 -10.93 5.09 -2.19
N GLY A 142 -11.94 5.14 -3.06
CA GLY A 142 -12.55 6.39 -3.50
C GLY A 142 -11.51 7.33 -4.13
N THR A 143 -11.60 8.63 -3.88
CA THR A 143 -10.70 9.64 -4.45
C THR A 143 -9.34 9.78 -3.74
N ALA A 144 -9.06 8.92 -2.74
CA ALA A 144 -7.75 8.78 -2.10
C ALA A 144 -7.09 10.10 -1.59
N SER A 145 -7.85 10.97 -0.93
CA SER A 145 -7.33 12.22 -0.33
C SER A 145 -6.50 13.07 -1.31
N GLU A 146 -6.92 13.13 -2.57
CA GLU A 146 -6.23 13.86 -3.63
C GLU A 146 -5.86 15.29 -3.20
N THR A 147 -4.58 15.62 -3.36
CA THR A 147 -4.01 16.93 -3.03
C THR A 147 -3.14 17.41 -4.18
N LEU A 148 -3.42 18.59 -4.72
CA LEU A 148 -2.60 19.20 -5.77
C LEU A 148 -1.20 19.56 -5.22
N LEU A 149 -0.14 19.05 -5.85
CA LEU A 149 1.25 19.36 -5.50
C LEU A 149 1.83 20.50 -6.33
N GLN A 150 1.71 20.37 -7.65
CA GLN A 150 2.15 21.34 -8.65
C GLN A 150 1.22 21.21 -9.86
N PRO A 151 1.22 22.18 -10.81
CA PRO A 151 0.33 22.11 -11.96
C PRO A 151 0.36 20.74 -12.65
N GLY A 152 -0.79 20.07 -12.61
CA GLY A 152 -1.03 18.78 -13.22
C GLY A 152 -0.55 17.54 -12.46
N TYR A 153 0.11 17.69 -11.30
CA TYR A 153 0.55 16.57 -10.46
C TYR A 153 -0.09 16.64 -9.07
N TYR A 154 -0.46 15.46 -8.57
CA TYR A 154 -1.25 15.29 -7.36
C TYR A 154 -0.60 14.23 -6.47
N GLN A 155 -0.76 14.42 -5.16
CA GLN A 155 -0.48 13.42 -4.15
C GLN A 155 -1.79 12.76 -3.74
N TYR A 156 -1.73 11.45 -3.57
CA TYR A 156 -2.83 10.62 -3.09
C TYR A 156 -2.37 9.82 -1.88
N SER A 157 -3.32 9.48 -1.01
CA SER A 157 -3.09 8.59 0.12
C SER A 157 -4.38 7.87 0.50
N ALA A 158 -4.26 6.60 0.86
CA ALA A 158 -5.38 5.82 1.35
C ALA A 158 -4.95 4.89 2.49
N ASP A 159 -5.75 4.87 3.55
CA ASP A 159 -5.72 3.80 4.54
C ASP A 159 -6.39 2.54 3.94
N VAL A 160 -5.79 1.39 4.17
CA VAL A 160 -6.31 0.09 3.71
C VAL A 160 -6.72 -0.76 4.89
N THR A 161 -7.49 -1.82 4.64
CA THR A 161 -7.71 -2.82 5.68
C THR A 161 -6.36 -3.46 6.00
N PRO A 162 -5.88 -3.43 7.26
CA PRO A 162 -4.53 -3.86 7.57
C PRO A 162 -4.28 -5.32 7.21
N PHE A 163 -3.14 -5.61 6.60
CA PHE A 163 -2.74 -6.97 6.22
C PHE A 163 -1.27 -7.23 6.52
N ALA A 164 -0.94 -8.47 6.84
CA ALA A 164 0.41 -8.88 7.17
C ALA A 164 1.23 -9.13 5.90
N ILE A 165 2.51 -8.75 5.97
CA ILE A 165 3.53 -9.06 4.97
C ILE A 165 4.72 -9.69 5.67
N THR A 166 5.38 -10.63 4.99
CA THR A 166 6.55 -11.34 5.48
C THR A 166 7.81 -10.58 5.11
N GLY A 167 8.71 -10.43 6.07
CA GLY A 167 10.02 -9.81 5.85
C GLY A 167 10.90 -10.64 4.92
N GLY A 168 11.62 -9.96 4.02
CA GLY A 168 12.49 -10.57 3.03
C GLY A 168 11.76 -11.04 1.77
N GLU A 169 10.42 -10.99 1.74
CA GLU A 169 9.63 -11.27 0.55
C GLU A 169 9.41 -10.00 -0.28
N THR A 170 9.25 -10.19 -1.60
CA THR A 170 8.92 -9.11 -2.54
C THR A 170 7.43 -9.14 -2.85
N TYR A 171 6.82 -7.96 -2.80
CA TYR A 171 5.42 -7.73 -3.15
C TYR A 171 5.35 -6.71 -4.28
N TRP A 172 4.31 -6.79 -5.09
CA TRP A 172 4.06 -5.83 -6.16
C TRP A 172 2.83 -5.00 -5.85
N PHE A 173 2.94 -3.70 -6.03
CA PHE A 173 1.90 -2.69 -5.87
C PHE A 173 1.42 -2.26 -7.26
N SER A 174 0.10 -2.20 -7.43
CA SER A 174 -0.53 -1.42 -8.50
C SER A 174 -1.58 -0.48 -7.94
N VAL A 175 -1.76 0.64 -8.63
CA VAL A 175 -2.88 1.55 -8.41
C VAL A 175 -3.50 1.92 -9.74
N VAL A 176 -4.80 1.73 -9.85
CA VAL A 176 -5.55 1.92 -11.09
C VAL A 176 -6.63 2.96 -10.85
N ALA A 177 -6.65 4.00 -11.67
CA ALA A 177 -7.68 5.03 -11.61
C ALA A 177 -8.91 4.58 -12.40
N THR A 178 -10.12 4.76 -11.85
CA THR A 178 -11.38 4.51 -12.58
C THR A 178 -11.89 5.83 -13.14
N LEU A 179 -11.81 6.00 -14.46
CA LEU A 179 -12.26 7.21 -15.16
C LEU A 179 -12.59 6.88 -16.62
N PRO A 180 -13.52 7.62 -17.26
CA PRO A 180 -13.79 7.42 -18.68
C PRO A 180 -12.54 7.77 -19.49
N TYR A 181 -12.07 6.84 -20.30
CA TYR A 181 -11.12 7.17 -21.36
C TYR A 181 -11.85 8.02 -22.39
N GLN A 182 -11.32 9.22 -22.60
CA GLN A 182 -11.75 10.07 -23.70
C GLN A 182 -10.54 10.20 -24.62
N PHE A 183 -10.75 9.88 -25.89
CA PHE A 183 -9.77 10.12 -26.95
C PHE A 183 -10.44 10.98 -28.01
N ASP A 184 -9.87 12.16 -28.28
CA ASP A 184 -10.25 12.93 -29.45
C ASP A 184 -9.31 12.57 -30.62
N PRO A 185 -9.81 11.94 -31.69
CA PRO A 185 -8.99 11.60 -32.85
C PRO A 185 -8.50 12.83 -33.62
N THR A 186 -9.09 14.01 -33.38
CA THR A 186 -8.71 15.28 -34.02
C THR A 186 -7.70 16.08 -33.20
N ASP A 187 -7.57 15.79 -31.91
CA ASP A 187 -6.54 16.34 -31.06
C ASP A 187 -6.15 15.33 -29.97
N PRO A 188 -5.09 14.53 -30.19
CA PRO A 188 -4.66 13.51 -29.23
C PRO A 188 -4.13 14.08 -27.91
N ALA A 189 -3.98 15.42 -27.79
CA ALA A 189 -3.75 16.08 -26.51
C ALA A 189 -5.03 16.20 -25.67
N LEU A 190 -6.21 16.04 -26.27
CA LEU A 190 -7.49 16.03 -25.59
C LEU A 190 -7.83 14.60 -25.20
N GLY A 191 -7.86 14.36 -23.90
CA GLY A 191 -8.31 13.07 -23.38
C GLY A 191 -8.13 12.95 -21.89
N ASN A 192 -8.91 12.07 -21.27
CA ASN A 192 -8.82 11.88 -19.83
C ASN A 192 -8.03 10.60 -19.54
N VAL A 193 -6.74 10.78 -19.30
CA VAL A 193 -5.79 9.70 -19.00
C VAL A 193 -5.09 9.98 -17.68
N TRP A 194 -5.15 9.03 -16.76
CA TRP A 194 -4.42 9.10 -15.50
C TRP A 194 -3.16 8.22 -15.55
N ALA A 195 -2.07 8.72 -14.98
CA ALA A 195 -0.79 8.04 -14.93
C ALA A 195 -0.10 8.24 -13.58
N ILE A 196 0.73 7.26 -13.21
CA ILE A 196 1.63 7.30 -12.05
C ILE A 196 3.03 7.69 -12.54
N PRO A 197 3.69 8.73 -11.98
CA PRO A 197 4.97 9.19 -12.48
C PRO A 197 6.10 8.24 -12.09
N PHE A 198 7.13 8.20 -12.94
CA PHE A 198 8.37 7.50 -12.63
C PHE A 198 9.14 8.25 -11.54
N SER A 199 9.72 7.48 -10.63
CA SER A 199 10.47 7.99 -9.50
C SER A 199 11.90 8.40 -9.88
N SER A 200 12.39 9.46 -9.26
CA SER A 200 13.81 9.82 -9.20
C SER A 200 14.51 9.30 -7.94
N SER A 201 13.80 8.55 -7.10
CA SER A 201 14.36 7.96 -5.89
C SER A 201 15.46 6.95 -6.24
N THR A 202 16.46 6.84 -5.37
CA THR A 202 17.44 5.75 -5.43
C THR A 202 17.00 4.53 -4.61
N VAL A 203 15.80 4.58 -4.04
CA VAL A 203 15.13 3.46 -3.38
C VAL A 203 14.31 2.74 -4.44
N GLY A 204 14.35 1.41 -4.44
CA GLY A 204 13.74 0.58 -5.49
C GLY A 204 14.75 -0.39 -6.07
N ASP A 205 14.31 -1.17 -7.04
CA ASP A 205 15.17 -2.05 -7.83
C ASP A 205 15.34 -1.57 -9.28
N GLY A 206 14.63 -0.49 -9.65
CA GLY A 206 14.65 0.08 -10.98
C GLY A 206 13.85 -0.73 -11.98
N VAL A 207 12.86 -1.52 -11.54
CA VAL A 207 12.02 -2.35 -12.40
C VAL A 207 10.54 -2.09 -12.13
N SER A 208 9.84 -1.56 -13.13
CA SER A 208 8.38 -1.56 -13.16
C SER A 208 7.85 -2.29 -14.39
N ILE A 209 6.62 -2.79 -14.29
CA ILE A 209 5.99 -3.60 -15.34
C ILE A 209 4.67 -2.95 -15.70
N GLU A 210 4.39 -2.85 -17.00
CA GLU A 210 3.11 -2.46 -17.54
C GLU A 210 2.43 -3.68 -18.15
N HIS A 211 1.18 -3.90 -17.77
CA HIS A 211 0.26 -4.71 -18.54
C HIS A 211 -0.64 -3.78 -19.34
N TYR A 212 -0.59 -3.88 -20.67
CA TYR A 212 -1.31 -3.00 -21.57
C TYR A 212 -2.13 -3.79 -22.59
N ALA A 213 -3.37 -3.36 -22.81
CA ALA A 213 -4.22 -3.80 -23.91
C ALA A 213 -4.87 -2.57 -24.56
N GLU A 214 -4.67 -2.39 -25.87
CA GLU A 214 -5.18 -1.21 -26.58
C GLU A 214 -6.70 -1.22 -26.66
N LEU A 215 -7.28 -2.40 -26.91
CA LEU A 215 -8.72 -2.59 -27.02
C LEU A 215 -9.20 -3.79 -26.22
N VAL A 216 -10.52 -3.75 -26.00
CA VAL A 216 -11.34 -4.82 -25.44
C VAL A 216 -11.05 -6.16 -26.13
N GLY A 217 -10.47 -7.11 -25.39
CA GLY A 217 -10.18 -8.46 -25.87
C GLY A 217 -8.84 -8.62 -26.60
N ASP A 218 -8.02 -7.57 -26.66
CA ASP A 218 -6.65 -7.70 -27.15
C ASP A 218 -5.80 -8.55 -26.20
N THR A 219 -4.75 -9.14 -26.76
CA THR A 219 -3.76 -9.84 -25.95
C THR A 219 -3.01 -8.81 -25.11
N ILE A 220 -3.01 -9.02 -23.79
CA ILE A 220 -2.22 -8.18 -22.87
C ILE A 220 -0.75 -8.27 -23.25
N SER A 221 -0.20 -7.14 -23.63
CA SER A 221 1.23 -6.94 -23.79
C SER A 221 1.85 -6.64 -22.43
N LYS A 222 3.02 -7.23 -22.15
CA LYS A 222 3.81 -6.94 -20.95
C LYS A 222 5.06 -6.19 -21.36
N THR A 223 5.30 -5.04 -20.72
CA THR A 223 6.48 -4.23 -20.96
C THR A 223 7.20 -3.97 -19.65
N GLU A 224 8.51 -4.24 -19.61
CA GLU A 224 9.36 -3.92 -18.47
C GLU A 224 10.03 -2.56 -18.69
N TYR A 225 10.07 -1.75 -17.63
CA TYR A 225 10.68 -0.43 -17.59
C TYR A 225 11.82 -0.41 -16.59
N THR A 226 12.92 0.26 -16.95
CA THR A 226 14.12 0.41 -16.09
C THR A 226 13.98 1.57 -15.10
N SER A 227 12.81 1.69 -14.45
CA SER A 227 12.48 2.78 -13.55
C SER A 227 11.42 2.36 -12.55
N ASP A 228 11.50 2.88 -11.33
CA ASP A 228 10.48 2.73 -10.30
C ASP A 228 9.34 3.76 -10.46
N LEU A 229 8.21 3.50 -9.81
CA LEU A 229 7.05 4.36 -9.67
C LEU A 229 7.13 5.17 -8.37
N ALA A 230 6.51 6.35 -8.35
CA ALA A 230 6.52 7.22 -7.17
C ALA A 230 5.42 6.82 -6.16
N PHE A 231 5.68 5.81 -5.33
CA PHE A 231 4.78 5.42 -4.23
C PHE A 231 5.51 5.18 -2.90
N SER A 232 4.74 5.06 -1.83
CA SER A 232 5.20 4.71 -0.50
C SER A 232 4.20 3.81 0.22
N VAL A 233 4.71 2.98 1.10
CA VAL A 233 3.95 2.01 1.90
C VAL A 233 4.26 2.25 3.35
N SER A 234 3.23 2.53 4.15
CA SER A 234 3.35 2.62 5.59
C SER A 234 2.90 1.32 6.25
N ALA A 235 3.72 0.82 7.16
CA ALA A 235 3.47 -0.41 7.87
C ALA A 235 3.91 -0.29 9.34
N VAL A 236 3.31 -1.09 10.21
CA VAL A 236 3.64 -1.13 11.63
C VAL A 236 4.13 -2.52 12.02
N PRO A 237 5.07 -2.65 12.97
CA PRO A 237 5.44 -3.97 13.50
C PRO A 237 4.22 -4.70 14.06
N GLU A 238 4.13 -6.00 13.81
CA GLU A 238 3.04 -6.80 14.36
C GLU A 238 3.00 -6.63 15.89
N PRO A 239 1.81 -6.52 16.50
CA PRO A 239 1.70 -6.47 17.94
C PRO A 239 2.29 -7.77 18.51
N SER A 240 3.45 -7.64 19.15
CA SER A 240 4.22 -8.78 19.64
C SER A 240 3.32 -9.69 20.50
N SER A 241 3.11 -10.92 20.03
CA SER A 241 2.25 -11.93 20.67
C SER A 241 2.69 -12.28 22.10
N LEU A 242 3.88 -11.81 22.52
CA LEU A 242 4.37 -11.79 23.90
C LEU A 242 3.39 -11.12 24.89
N LEU A 243 2.67 -10.08 24.48
CA LEU A 243 1.62 -9.47 25.32
C LEU A 243 0.43 -10.41 25.55
N ALA A 244 0.06 -11.22 24.55
CA ALA A 244 -1.01 -12.21 24.67
C ALA A 244 -0.61 -13.35 25.63
N PHE A 245 0.65 -13.82 25.58
CA PHE A 245 1.15 -14.82 26.53
C PHE A 245 1.32 -14.26 27.95
N ALA A 246 1.71 -12.99 28.11
CA ALA A 246 1.78 -12.31 29.40
C ALA A 246 0.39 -12.22 30.08
N ALA A 247 -0.67 -11.95 29.31
CA ALA A 247 -2.04 -11.92 29.83
C ALA A 247 -2.52 -13.30 30.29
N ILE A 248 -2.24 -14.37 29.53
CA ILE A 248 -2.61 -15.75 29.90
C ILE A 248 -1.81 -16.23 31.13
N GLY A 249 -0.52 -15.87 31.21
CA GLY A 249 0.34 -16.15 32.36
C GLY A 249 -0.15 -15.49 33.66
N LEU A 250 -0.63 -14.24 33.57
CA LEU A 250 -1.22 -13.52 34.70
C LEU A 250 -2.55 -14.15 35.17
N VAL A 251 -3.43 -14.53 34.24
CA VAL A 251 -4.72 -15.17 34.57
C VAL A 251 -4.52 -16.55 35.19
N THR A 252 -3.59 -17.36 34.67
CA THR A 252 -3.28 -18.68 35.23
C THR A 252 -2.55 -18.60 36.58
N GLY A 253 -1.65 -17.63 36.76
CA GLY A 253 -0.99 -17.33 38.04
C GLY A 253 -2.00 -16.91 39.12
N LEU A 254 -2.94 -16.02 38.79
CA LEU A 254 -3.99 -15.57 39.71
C LEU A 254 -4.99 -16.68 40.07
N ARG A 255 -5.32 -17.58 39.12
CA ARG A 255 -6.18 -18.75 39.38
C ARG A 255 -5.53 -19.77 40.33
N ARG A 256 -4.22 -20.03 40.20
CA ARG A 256 -3.49 -20.94 41.12
C ARG A 256 -3.42 -20.40 42.54
N ARG A 257 -3.32 -19.08 42.70
CA ARG A 257 -3.24 -18.44 44.03
C ARG A 257 -4.56 -18.54 44.81
N ARG A 258 -5.71 -18.52 44.14
CA ARG A 258 -7.04 -18.69 44.77
C ARG A 258 -7.35 -20.11 45.24
N ARG A 259 -6.64 -21.14 44.76
CA ARG A 259 -6.87 -22.55 45.17
C ARG A 259 -6.01 -23.01 46.36
N ARG A 260 -5.13 -22.14 46.90
CA ARG A 260 -4.23 -22.45 48.03
C ARG A 260 -4.54 -21.65 49.30
N ILE A 261 -5.72 -21.03 49.37
CA ILE A 261 -6.32 -20.46 50.58
C ILE A 261 -7.58 -21.26 50.85
#